data_AF-A0A9X4L338-F1
#
_entry.id   AF-A0A9X4L338-F1
#
_cell.length_a   1.000
_cell.length_b   1.000
_cell.length_c   1.000
_cell.angle_alpha   90.00
_cell.angle_beta   90.00
_cell.angle_gamma   90.00
#
_symmetry.space_group_name_H-M   'P 1'
#
loop_
_entity.id
_entity.type
_entity.pdbx_description
1 polymer ?
#
loop_
_entity_poly.entity_id
_entity_poly.type
_entity_poly.pdbx_seq_one_letter_code
_entity_poly.pdbx_strand_id
1 'polypeptide(L)'
;MNDTNYLKGMEVLYNYPDAFADKTITFDGFAYKGEEIGASSYFVFRFGFIHCVADSGVFGMLVQMPAGTKLSDDDWLRVTGKLTREYYQPFKQMIPVLKVKDWAPIDKPDDPYVYRNF
;
A
#
# COMPACT_ATOMS: atom_id res chain seq x y z
N MET A 1 -10.58 1.91 -1.48
CA MET A 1 -10.00 2.24 -2.79
C MET A 1 -10.19 1.04 -3.69
N ASN A 2 -10.40 1.26 -4.98
CA ASN A 2 -10.57 0.22 -5.99
C ASN A 2 -9.61 0.51 -7.15
N ASP A 3 -9.58 -0.37 -8.15
CA ASP A 3 -8.60 -0.31 -9.24
C ASP A 3 -8.65 1.01 -10.01
N THR A 4 -9.85 1.57 -10.18
CA THR A 4 -10.10 2.83 -10.91
C THR A 4 -9.50 4.05 -10.21
N ASN A 5 -9.44 4.07 -8.87
CA ASN A 5 -8.98 5.22 -8.09
C ASN A 5 -7.70 4.96 -7.30
N TYR A 6 -7.09 3.78 -7.44
CA TYR A 6 -5.94 3.38 -6.65
C TYR A 6 -4.77 4.36 -6.80
N LEU A 7 -4.30 4.61 -8.04
CA LEU A 7 -3.12 5.46 -8.26
C LEU A 7 -3.34 6.90 -7.78
N LYS A 8 -4.50 7.49 -8.10
CA LYS A 8 -4.85 8.84 -7.65
C LYS A 8 -5.02 8.90 -6.13
N GLY A 9 -5.59 7.85 -5.54
CA GLY A 9 -5.71 7.70 -4.09
C GLY A 9 -4.33 7.69 -3.43
N MET A 10 -3.42 6.85 -3.91
CA MET A 10 -2.04 6.80 -3.40
C MET A 10 -1.32 8.14 -3.55
N GLU A 11 -1.40 8.77 -4.71
CA GLU A 11 -0.83 10.11 -4.96
C GLU A 11 -1.33 11.13 -3.92
N VAL A 12 -2.64 11.19 -3.68
CA VAL A 12 -3.25 12.11 -2.72
C VAL A 12 -2.84 11.79 -1.28
N LEU A 13 -2.74 10.51 -0.91
CA LEU A 13 -2.31 10.09 0.43
C LEU A 13 -0.86 10.50 0.73
N TYR A 14 0.04 10.41 -0.25
CA TYR A 14 1.43 10.81 -0.10
C TYR A 14 1.61 12.34 -0.17
N ASN A 15 0.82 13.05 -0.98
CA ASN A 15 0.89 14.51 -1.09
C ASN A 15 0.24 15.25 0.09
N TYR A 16 -0.78 14.65 0.72
CA TYR A 16 -1.56 15.29 1.79
C TYR A 16 -1.74 14.37 3.01
N PRO A 17 -0.69 13.76 3.57
CA PRO A 17 -0.81 12.74 4.62
C PRO A 17 -1.56 13.26 5.86
N ASP A 18 -1.41 14.55 6.20
CA ASP A 18 -2.08 15.16 7.34
C ASP A 18 -3.60 15.27 7.17
N ALA A 19 -4.10 15.42 5.93
CA ALA A 19 -5.54 15.50 5.66
C ALA A 19 -6.24 14.15 5.82
N PHE A 20 -5.48 13.05 5.71
CA PHE A 20 -5.99 11.68 5.80
C PHE A 20 -5.56 10.96 7.08
N ALA A 21 -4.85 11.66 7.98
CA ALA A 21 -4.61 11.16 9.32
C ALA A 21 -5.93 10.74 9.97
N ASP A 22 -5.93 9.57 10.58
CA ASP A 22 -7.08 8.93 11.21
C ASP A 22 -8.20 8.40 10.30
N LYS A 23 -8.11 8.58 8.98
CA LYS A 23 -9.07 7.95 8.05
C LYS A 23 -8.83 6.45 7.98
N THR A 24 -9.92 5.71 7.83
CA THR A 24 -9.87 4.27 7.56
C THR A 24 -9.91 4.05 6.06
N ILE A 25 -8.97 3.29 5.52
CA ILE A 25 -8.94 2.91 4.12
C ILE A 25 -8.89 1.39 3.99
N THR A 26 -9.45 0.90 2.89
CA THR A 26 -9.35 -0.49 2.45
C THR A 26 -8.79 -0.51 1.05
N PHE A 27 -7.82 -1.40 0.78
CA PHE A 27 -7.31 -1.64 -0.57
C PHE A 27 -6.73 -3.05 -0.70
N ASP A 28 -6.56 -3.46 -1.95
CA ASP A 28 -6.03 -4.76 -2.33
C ASP A 28 -4.64 -4.59 -2.93
N GLY A 29 -3.75 -5.53 -2.66
CA GLY A 29 -2.41 -5.55 -3.23
C GLY A 29 -1.65 -6.82 -2.84
N PHE A 30 -0.41 -6.91 -3.29
CA PHE A 30 0.50 -7.99 -2.93
C PHE A 30 1.53 -7.50 -1.90
N ALA A 31 1.90 -8.39 -0.98
CA ALA A 31 2.88 -8.10 0.05
C ALA A 31 4.30 -8.13 -0.50
N TYR A 32 5.14 -7.23 0.02
CA TYR A 32 6.58 -7.23 -0.17
C TYR A 32 7.28 -6.96 1.16
N LYS A 33 8.09 -7.91 1.59
CA LYS A 33 8.89 -7.84 2.81
C LYS A 33 10.24 -7.22 2.47
N GLY A 34 10.32 -5.89 2.54
CA GLY A 34 11.61 -5.21 2.37
C GLY A 34 12.61 -5.63 3.45
N GLU A 35 13.89 -5.67 3.07
CA GLU A 35 14.98 -6.20 3.90
C GLU A 35 15.21 -5.43 5.21
N GLU A 36 14.87 -4.13 5.25
CA GLU A 36 15.13 -3.23 6.39
C GLU A 36 13.86 -2.83 7.17
N ILE A 37 12.76 -3.53 6.96
CA ILE A 37 11.47 -3.17 7.56
C ILE A 37 11.22 -4.05 8.81
N GLY A 38 10.66 -3.45 9.88
CA GLY A 38 10.40 -4.16 11.13
C GLY A 38 9.56 -5.44 10.98
N ALA A 39 9.67 -6.36 11.94
CA ALA A 39 9.16 -7.74 11.86
C ALA A 39 7.64 -7.94 11.61
N SER A 40 6.84 -6.87 11.53
CA SER A 40 5.41 -6.94 11.21
C SER A 40 4.98 -5.83 10.25
N SER A 41 5.93 -5.28 9.50
CA SER A 41 5.72 -4.22 8.54
C SER A 41 6.02 -4.74 7.15
N TYR A 42 5.09 -4.51 6.24
CA TYR A 42 5.16 -4.96 4.85
C TYR A 42 4.80 -3.78 3.96
N PHE A 43 5.40 -3.71 2.78
CA PHE A 43 4.79 -2.90 1.73
C PHE A 43 3.67 -3.71 1.09
N VAL A 44 2.53 -3.07 0.85
CA VAL A 44 1.45 -3.67 0.06
C VAL A 44 1.30 -2.85 -1.20
N PHE A 45 1.50 -3.50 -2.34
CA PHE A 45 1.63 -2.86 -3.64
C PHE A 45 0.60 -3.33 -4.66
N ARG A 46 0.39 -2.51 -5.68
CA ARG A 46 -0.23 -2.87 -6.97
C ARG A 46 0.71 -2.46 -8.09
N PHE A 47 0.73 -3.23 -9.16
CA PHE A 47 1.44 -2.84 -10.38
C PHE A 47 0.65 -1.74 -11.07
N GLY A 48 1.26 -0.58 -11.31
CA GLY A 48 0.60 0.57 -11.91
C GLY A 48 1.22 0.99 -13.24
N PHE A 49 0.38 1.47 -14.15
CA PHE A 49 0.78 2.17 -15.37
C PHE A 49 0.34 3.62 -15.31
N ILE A 50 1.31 4.56 -15.35
CA ILE A 50 1.02 6.00 -15.33
C ILE A 50 0.80 6.57 -16.73
N HIS A 51 1.72 6.30 -17.67
CA HIS A 51 1.65 6.85 -19.03
C HIS A 51 2.20 5.88 -20.10
N CYS A 52 3.23 5.08 -19.78
CA CYS A 52 3.81 4.04 -20.65
C CYS A 52 4.38 2.87 -19.80
N VAL A 53 4.80 1.75 -20.44
CA VAL A 53 5.51 0.65 -19.75
C VAL A 53 6.80 1.13 -19.09
N ALA A 54 7.48 2.12 -19.68
CA ALA A 54 8.66 2.75 -19.09
C ALA A 54 8.35 3.50 -17.77
N ASP A 55 7.10 3.95 -17.59
CA ASP A 55 6.60 4.61 -16.38
C ASP A 55 5.70 3.66 -15.57
N SER A 56 5.89 2.35 -15.75
CA SER A 56 5.22 1.32 -14.97
C SER A 56 6.08 0.94 -13.77
N GLY A 57 5.42 0.61 -12.66
CA GLY A 57 6.09 0.30 -11.42
C GLY A 57 5.12 -0.23 -10.38
N VAL A 58 5.59 -0.30 -9.14
CA VAL A 58 4.76 -0.71 -8.00
C VAL A 58 4.34 0.53 -7.21
N PHE A 59 3.05 0.60 -6.87
CA PHE A 59 2.46 1.70 -6.13
C PHE A 59 1.73 1.15 -4.93
N GLY A 60 1.89 1.80 -3.79
CA GLY A 60 1.29 1.34 -2.55
C GLY A 60 1.97 2.02 -1.38
N MET A 61 1.87 1.39 -0.21
CA MET A 61 2.33 2.02 1.01
C MET A 61 2.82 1.02 2.05
N LEU A 62 3.47 1.56 3.08
CA LEU A 62 3.88 0.79 4.24
C LEU A 62 2.65 0.43 5.08
N VAL A 63 2.52 -0.85 5.40
CA VAL A 63 1.42 -1.43 6.14
C VAL A 63 1.97 -2.14 7.38
N GLN A 64 1.49 -1.74 8.55
CA GLN A 64 1.77 -2.40 9.81
C GLN A 64 0.69 -3.43 10.10
N MET A 65 1.08 -4.70 10.04
CA MET A 65 0.22 -5.84 10.33
C MET A 65 0.21 -6.13 11.84
N PRO A 66 -0.82 -6.85 12.34
CA PRO A 66 -0.82 -7.36 13.70
C PRO A 66 0.40 -8.25 13.99
N ALA A 67 0.92 -8.18 15.21
CA ALA A 67 2.08 -8.97 15.62
C ALA A 67 1.88 -10.48 15.36
N GLY A 68 2.90 -11.14 14.84
CA GLY A 68 2.85 -12.56 14.48
C GLY A 68 2.32 -12.84 13.08
N THR A 69 1.82 -11.83 12.35
CA THR A 69 1.45 -11.98 10.94
C THR A 69 2.69 -12.25 10.10
N LYS A 70 2.66 -13.36 9.34
CA LYS A 70 3.71 -13.74 8.40
C LYS A 70 3.12 -13.76 7.00
N LEU A 71 3.58 -12.84 6.16
CA LEU A 71 3.29 -12.81 4.74
C LEU A 71 4.57 -13.12 3.97
N SER A 72 4.41 -13.81 2.85
CA SER A 72 5.46 -14.02 1.87
C SER A 72 5.41 -12.90 0.84
N ASP A 73 6.50 -12.71 0.11
CA ASP A 73 6.47 -11.85 -1.07
C ASP A 73 5.44 -12.41 -2.07
N ASP A 74 4.74 -11.49 -2.76
CA ASP A 74 3.68 -11.78 -3.73
C ASP A 74 2.37 -12.35 -3.15
N ASP A 75 2.23 -12.46 -1.82
CA ASP A 75 0.96 -12.83 -1.19
C ASP A 75 -0.08 -11.72 -1.43
N TRP A 76 -1.18 -12.05 -2.09
CA TRP A 76 -2.28 -11.12 -2.33
C TRP A 76 -3.20 -11.02 -1.12
N LEU A 77 -3.48 -9.79 -0.71
CA LEU A 77 -4.31 -9.50 0.44
C LEU A 77 -5.15 -8.24 0.24
N ARG A 78 -6.31 -8.25 0.89
CA ARG A 78 -7.11 -7.06 1.17
C ARG A 78 -6.76 -6.58 2.57
N VAL A 79 -6.36 -5.33 2.70
CA VAL A 79 -6.05 -4.70 3.98
C VAL A 79 -7.02 -3.57 4.27
N THR A 80 -7.49 -3.52 5.51
CA THR A 80 -8.30 -2.43 6.05
C THR A 80 -7.63 -1.89 7.31
N GLY A 81 -7.39 -0.59 7.35
CA GLY A 81 -6.64 -0.01 8.46
C GLY A 81 -6.83 1.48 8.60
N LYS A 82 -6.26 2.01 9.68
CA LYS A 82 -6.25 3.44 9.99
C LYS A 82 -4.95 4.07 9.50
N LEU A 83 -5.06 5.16 8.77
CA LEU A 83 -3.92 5.92 8.29
C LEU A 83 -3.26 6.68 9.44
N THR A 84 -1.94 6.56 9.48
CA THR A 84 -1.05 7.26 10.39
C THR A 84 0.14 7.79 9.62
N ARG A 85 1.04 8.50 10.30
CA ARG A 85 2.28 8.98 9.73
C ARG A 85 3.44 8.52 10.59
N GLU A 86 4.48 8.01 9.95
CA GLU A 86 5.69 7.60 10.65
C GLU A 86 6.92 8.11 9.93
N TYR A 87 7.96 8.43 10.71
CA TYR A 87 9.23 8.86 10.16
C TYR A 87 9.96 7.64 9.60
N TYR A 88 10.13 7.59 8.29
CA TYR A 88 10.80 6.48 7.63
C TYR A 88 12.25 6.86 7.33
N GLN A 89 13.18 6.26 8.09
CA GLN A 89 14.60 6.60 8.08
C GLN A 89 15.22 6.57 6.67
N PRO A 90 14.99 5.54 5.82
CA PRO A 90 15.59 5.51 4.48
C PRO A 90 15.21 6.71 3.60
N PHE A 91 14.01 7.26 3.78
CA PHE A 91 13.52 8.39 2.99
C PHE A 91 13.65 9.74 3.71
N LYS A 92 14.12 9.74 4.97
CA LYS A 92 14.29 10.92 5.84
C LYS A 92 13.06 11.84 5.90
N GLN A 93 11.86 11.26 5.77
CA GLN A 93 10.60 12.01 5.72
C GLN A 93 9.48 11.26 6.45
N MET A 94 8.42 11.99 6.81
CA MET A 94 7.18 11.40 7.31
C MET A 94 6.42 10.80 6.12
N ILE A 95 6.15 9.50 6.15
CA ILE A 95 5.34 8.82 5.13
C ILE A 95 4.00 8.38 5.73
N PRO A 96 2.94 8.25 4.91
CA PRO A 96 1.72 7.60 5.36
C PRO A 96 1.99 6.11 5.63
N VAL A 97 1.50 5.62 6.76
CA VAL A 97 1.57 4.21 7.18
C VAL A 97 0.18 3.74 7.56
N LEU A 98 -0.25 2.61 7.02
CA LEU A 98 -1.52 2.00 7.34
C LEU A 98 -1.37 1.05 8.54
N LYS A 99 -2.03 1.35 9.66
CA LYS A 99 -2.15 0.42 10.79
C LYS A 99 -3.35 -0.48 10.58
N VAL A 100 -3.10 -1.75 10.30
CA VAL A 100 -4.15 -2.71 9.93
C VAL A 100 -5.03 -3.01 11.12
N LYS A 101 -6.34 -2.95 10.87
CA LYS A 101 -7.39 -3.39 11.79
C LYS A 101 -7.97 -4.74 11.38
N ASP A 102 -8.06 -4.95 10.07
CA ASP A 102 -8.60 -6.17 9.49
C ASP A 102 -7.90 -6.46 8.15
N TRP A 103 -7.69 -7.74 7.86
CA TRP A 103 -7.09 -8.17 6.61
C TRP A 103 -7.54 -9.57 6.23
N ALA A 104 -7.57 -9.85 4.94
CA ALA A 104 -7.89 -11.17 4.42
C ALA A 104 -6.98 -11.50 3.22
N PRO A 105 -6.50 -12.75 3.11
CA PRO A 105 -5.90 -13.21 1.87
C PRO A 105 -6.96 -13.18 0.76
N ILE A 106 -6.54 -12.83 -0.45
CA ILE A 106 -7.38 -12.85 -1.65
C ILE A 106 -6.63 -13.58 -2.76
N ASP A 107 -7.38 -14.13 -3.71
CA ASP A 107 -6.76 -14.62 -4.94
C ASP A 107 -6.17 -13.45 -5.73
N LYS A 108 -5.08 -13.72 -6.46
CA LYS A 108 -4.53 -12.75 -7.41
C LYS A 108 -5.64 -12.32 -8.38
N PRO A 109 -5.91 -11.01 -8.53
CA PRO A 109 -6.91 -10.52 -9.48
C PRO A 109 -6.59 -10.95 -10.91
N ASP A 110 -7.63 -11.18 -11.71
CA ASP A 110 -7.50 -11.47 -13.16
C ASP A 110 -6.69 -10.39 -13.88
N ASP A 111 -6.92 -9.12 -13.51
CA ASP A 111 -6.09 -7.98 -13.88
C ASP A 111 -5.29 -7.48 -12.66
N PRO A 112 -3.99 -7.82 -12.53
CA PRO A 112 -3.18 -7.39 -11.40
C PRO A 112 -2.80 -5.90 -11.49
N TYR A 113 -3.08 -5.24 -12.61
CA TYR A 113 -2.63 -3.88 -12.89
C TYR A 113 -3.67 -2.83 -12.48
N VAL A 114 -3.20 -1.63 -12.22
CA VAL A 114 -4.00 -0.42 -12.04
C VAL A 114 -3.53 0.66 -13.00
N TYR A 115 -4.46 1.45 -13.51
CA TYR A 115 -4.18 2.42 -14.58
C TYR A 115 -4.49 3.84 -14.12
N ARG A 116 -3.68 4.80 -14.56
CA ARG A 116 -3.98 6.22 -14.31
C ARG A 116 -5.07 6.65 -15.27
N ASN A 117 -6.25 6.95 -14.73
CA ASN A 117 -7.31 7.58 -15.49
C ASN A 117 -7.04 9.08 -15.60
N PHE A 118 -7.05 9.61 -16.82
CA PHE A 118 -6.91 11.03 -17.15
C PHE A 118 -8.26 11.73 -17.16
#